data_AF-A0A7J9XRR0-F1
#
_entry.id   AF-A0A7J9XRR0-F1
#
_cell.length_a   1.000
_cell.length_b   1.000
_cell.length_c   1.000
_cell.angle_alpha   90.00
_cell.angle_beta   90.00
_cell.angle_gamma   90.00
#
_symmetry.space_group_name_H-M   'P 1'
#
loop_
_entity.id
_entity.type
_entity.pdbx_description
1 polymer ?
#
loop_
_entity_poly.entity_id
_entity_poly.type
_entity_poly.pdbx_seq_one_letter_code
_entity_poly.pdbx_strand_id
1 'polypeptide(L)'
;MTTLVLGREPTTVEALVSAARSHGLDVTGVSSDADAITHLDSGQITTFVIGGGVEQQSRTPLKQHANASGVAVSEEPLAGRDVDSYVRQVLVPQVGTDAEPVQLFDVAAGFGPIRNLVAAADPDVQWIGDRWWMFFGAANVVAEGSSFAVNLFTASLPSGAPLSSPDWTITTTADQPHRAQPLVELPEQGRWDEWLHTPSYVYGPSARSVTGERGIETMRERIYYTGSSGAEAGAEGRPYSIGVMERAGNTWVRRGEPVLRGTTATPCVFEPKVRFLEGKWRMWYLAAPKQAGPGELPEYRIEYVDSDDGLEWGPARETFPVTDNYFDAAVTPRHNGYDMIVARGPNLFATPGFPSQGLWWLGARLPSSERTAWTTDPVRILDADQGQPWYTAGVFGPCARYGDTEYDRDTLYVFFAGAANPVPRPYVFSIGRLAISQPGE
;
A
#
# COMPACT_ATOMS: atom_id res chain seq x y z
N MET A 1 13.96 0.46 -16.15
CA MET A 1 14.81 1.61 -15.80
C MET A 1 16.24 1.15 -15.95
N THR A 2 17.06 1.83 -16.76
CA THR A 2 18.45 1.43 -16.99
C THR A 2 19.36 2.39 -16.23
N THR A 3 20.17 1.84 -15.34
CA THR A 3 21.07 2.61 -14.47
C THR A 3 22.48 2.59 -15.05
N LEU A 4 23.09 3.77 -15.14
CA LEU A 4 24.49 3.91 -15.49
C LEU A 4 25.32 4.14 -14.22
N VAL A 5 26.40 3.38 -14.04
CA VAL A 5 27.35 3.57 -12.94
C VAL A 5 28.70 3.99 -13.52
N LEU A 6 29.25 5.12 -13.06
CA LEU A 6 30.59 5.57 -13.41
C LEU A 6 31.55 5.39 -12.23
N GLY A 7 32.65 4.69 -12.44
CA GLY A 7 33.75 4.59 -11.46
C GLY A 7 35.12 4.47 -12.12
N ARG A 8 36.17 5.01 -11.51
CA ARG A 8 37.51 5.06 -12.13
C ARG A 8 38.26 3.74 -12.15
N GLU A 9 37.92 2.84 -11.25
CA GLU A 9 38.56 1.52 -11.16
C GLU A 9 37.68 0.48 -11.87
N PRO A 10 38.09 -0.03 -13.05
CA PRO A 10 37.25 -0.91 -13.86
C PRO A 10 36.83 -2.19 -13.12
N THR A 11 37.73 -2.78 -12.33
CA THR A 11 37.45 -3.98 -11.53
C THR A 11 36.37 -3.74 -10.48
N THR A 12 36.35 -2.56 -9.86
CA THR A 12 35.32 -2.16 -8.91
C THR A 12 33.97 -1.92 -9.61
N VAL A 13 33.99 -1.30 -10.80
CA VAL A 13 32.78 -1.10 -11.62
C VAL A 13 32.20 -2.44 -12.06
N GLU A 14 33.01 -3.38 -12.54
CA GLU A 14 32.58 -4.72 -12.94
C GLU A 14 31.97 -5.49 -11.77
N ALA A 15 32.62 -5.47 -10.60
CA ALA A 15 32.10 -6.11 -9.39
C ALA A 15 30.75 -5.52 -8.98
N LEU A 16 30.61 -4.19 -9.03
CA LEU A 16 29.38 -3.49 -8.69
C LEU A 16 28.25 -3.79 -9.68
N VAL A 17 28.53 -3.78 -10.99
CA VAL A 17 27.55 -4.18 -12.01
C VAL A 17 27.13 -5.63 -11.83
N SER A 18 28.07 -6.54 -11.57
CA SER A 18 27.76 -7.94 -11.32
C SER A 18 26.86 -8.13 -10.11
N ALA A 19 27.17 -7.45 -9.00
CA ALA A 19 26.36 -7.49 -7.79
C ALA A 19 24.98 -6.85 -8.01
N ALA A 20 24.91 -5.67 -8.64
CA ALA A 20 23.65 -5.03 -8.98
C ALA A 20 22.74 -5.91 -9.83
N ARG A 21 23.29 -6.58 -10.84
CA ARG A 21 22.54 -7.55 -11.67
C ARG A 21 22.13 -8.79 -10.90
N SER A 22 22.91 -9.25 -9.92
CA SER A 22 22.46 -10.33 -9.05
C SER A 22 21.30 -9.92 -8.14
N HIS A 23 21.12 -8.62 -7.87
CA HIS A 23 19.94 -8.02 -7.23
C HIS A 23 18.93 -7.50 -8.27
N GLY A 24 18.86 -8.13 -9.46
CA GLY A 24 17.90 -7.86 -10.53
C GLY A 24 17.87 -6.44 -11.13
N LEU A 25 18.90 -5.61 -10.86
CA LEU A 25 18.97 -4.27 -11.43
C LEU A 25 19.51 -4.30 -12.88
N ASP A 26 18.87 -3.57 -13.78
CA ASP A 26 19.37 -3.31 -15.13
C ASP A 26 20.44 -2.21 -15.09
N VAL A 27 21.70 -2.61 -14.88
CA VAL A 27 22.84 -1.71 -14.71
C VAL A 27 23.89 -1.90 -15.79
N THR A 28 24.41 -0.78 -16.30
CA THR A 28 25.63 -0.70 -17.12
C THR A 28 26.69 0.11 -16.39
N GLY A 29 27.94 -0.38 -16.41
CA GLY A 29 29.07 0.28 -15.77
C GLY A 29 30.07 0.80 -16.78
N VAL A 30 30.61 1.99 -16.55
CA VAL A 30 31.65 2.63 -17.36
C VAL A 30 32.75 3.22 -16.46
N SER A 31 33.93 3.44 -17.03
CA SER A 31 35.08 4.01 -16.30
C SER A 31 35.64 5.31 -16.85
N SER A 32 35.12 5.77 -17.99
CA SER A 32 35.51 7.02 -18.63
C SER A 32 34.33 8.00 -18.76
N ASP A 33 34.65 9.30 -18.81
CA ASP A 33 33.64 10.35 -18.99
C ASP A 33 33.01 10.28 -20.39
N ALA A 34 33.80 9.92 -21.41
CA ALA A 34 33.34 9.82 -22.79
C ALA A 34 32.31 8.68 -22.96
N ASP A 35 32.55 7.54 -22.32
CA ASP A 35 31.59 6.42 -22.34
C ASP A 35 30.33 6.80 -21.57
N ALA A 36 30.48 7.47 -20.41
CA ALA A 36 29.33 7.94 -19.64
C ALA A 36 28.44 8.88 -20.46
N ILE A 37 29.03 9.86 -21.16
CA ILE A 37 28.30 10.77 -22.06
C ILE A 37 27.60 9.99 -23.18
N THR A 38 28.29 9.04 -23.80
CA THR A 38 27.71 8.21 -24.87
C THR A 38 26.47 7.45 -24.40
N HIS A 39 26.51 6.89 -23.19
CA HIS A 39 25.35 6.22 -22.59
C HIS A 39 24.23 7.21 -22.23
N LEU A 40 24.56 8.38 -21.67
CA LEU A 40 23.56 9.41 -21.36
C LEU A 40 22.87 9.93 -22.64
N ASP A 41 23.60 10.07 -23.74
CA ASP A 41 23.08 10.52 -25.04
C ASP A 41 22.17 9.49 -25.72
N SER A 42 22.22 8.22 -25.30
CA SER A 42 21.35 7.17 -25.85
C SER A 42 19.87 7.37 -25.53
N GLY A 43 19.55 8.16 -24.48
CA GLY A 43 18.20 8.34 -23.96
C GLY A 43 17.63 7.12 -23.23
N GLN A 44 18.42 6.05 -23.04
CA GLN A 44 18.00 4.83 -22.35
C GLN A 44 18.24 4.88 -20.84
N ILE A 45 19.16 5.74 -20.38
CA ILE A 45 19.54 5.85 -18.97
C ILE A 45 18.52 6.71 -18.22
N THR A 46 17.97 6.19 -17.13
CA THR A 46 17.04 6.91 -16.24
C THR A 46 17.71 7.39 -14.96
N THR A 47 18.73 6.65 -14.50
CA THR A 47 19.44 6.91 -13.24
C THR A 47 20.94 6.83 -13.49
N PHE A 48 21.70 7.81 -13.01
CA PHE A 48 23.15 7.91 -13.17
C PHE A 48 23.85 8.02 -11.82
N VAL A 49 24.66 7.02 -11.48
CA VAL A 49 25.40 6.96 -10.21
C VAL A 49 26.87 7.24 -10.46
N ILE A 50 27.40 8.25 -9.78
CA ILE A 50 28.80 8.67 -9.87
C ILE A 50 29.55 8.21 -8.63
N GLY A 51 30.47 7.26 -8.82
CA GLY A 51 31.26 6.68 -7.75
C GLY A 51 32.21 7.69 -7.09
N GLY A 52 32.50 7.45 -5.80
CA GLY A 52 33.34 8.32 -4.97
C GLY A 52 34.72 8.63 -5.56
N GLY A 53 35.30 7.71 -6.32
CA GLY A 53 36.62 7.86 -6.96
C GLY A 53 36.66 8.75 -8.20
N VAL A 54 35.53 9.27 -8.68
CA VAL A 54 35.48 10.20 -9.82
C VAL A 54 35.85 11.61 -9.36
N GLU A 55 36.76 12.26 -10.09
CA GLU A 55 37.30 13.57 -9.75
C GLU A 55 36.27 14.69 -9.95
N GLN A 56 36.35 15.75 -9.14
CA GLN A 56 35.40 16.87 -9.18
C GLN A 56 35.29 17.53 -10.57
N GLN A 57 36.41 17.62 -11.29
CA GLN A 57 36.47 18.19 -12.64
C GLN A 57 35.62 17.41 -13.66
N SER A 58 35.42 16.11 -13.43
CA SER A 58 34.57 15.24 -14.26
C SER A 58 33.13 15.23 -13.78
N ARG A 59 32.90 15.26 -12.46
CA ARG A 59 31.56 15.26 -11.86
C ARG A 59 30.70 16.42 -12.36
N THR A 60 31.21 17.64 -12.29
CA THR A 60 30.43 18.84 -12.63
C THR A 60 29.86 18.82 -14.06
N PRO A 61 30.65 18.60 -15.13
CA PRO A 61 30.11 18.55 -16.48
C PRO A 61 29.20 17.35 -16.72
N LEU A 62 29.51 16.16 -16.16
CA LEU A 62 28.66 14.98 -16.30
C LEU A 62 27.30 15.16 -15.63
N LYS A 63 27.24 15.80 -14.46
CA LYS A 63 25.98 16.15 -13.79
C LYS A 63 25.15 17.11 -14.62
N GLN A 64 25.79 18.16 -15.17
CA GLN A 64 25.10 19.12 -16.03
C GLN A 64 24.52 18.43 -17.27
N HIS A 65 25.28 17.50 -17.87
CA HIS A 65 24.84 16.71 -19.02
C HIS A 65 23.66 15.79 -18.69
N ALA A 66 23.77 15.00 -17.63
CA ALA A 66 22.71 14.11 -17.17
C ALA A 66 21.41 14.87 -16.83
N ASN A 67 21.52 16.00 -16.12
CA ASN A 67 20.38 16.84 -15.77
C ASN A 67 19.72 17.46 -17.02
N ALA A 68 20.50 17.85 -18.03
CA ALA A 68 19.95 18.37 -19.29
C ALA A 68 19.12 17.31 -20.05
N SER A 69 19.43 16.03 -19.83
CA SER A 69 18.70 14.88 -20.39
C SER A 69 17.62 14.32 -19.46
N GLY A 70 17.33 14.96 -18.32
CA GLY A 70 16.32 14.51 -17.36
C GLY A 70 16.69 13.25 -16.58
N VAL A 71 17.97 12.90 -16.52
CA VAL A 71 18.49 11.72 -15.81
C VAL A 71 18.74 12.06 -14.33
N ALA A 72 18.21 11.25 -13.41
CA ALA A 72 18.45 11.43 -11.98
C ALA A 72 19.92 11.11 -11.63
N VAL A 73 20.59 11.96 -10.83
CA VAL A 73 22.01 11.80 -10.50
C VAL A 73 22.24 11.57 -9.01
N SER A 74 23.03 10.55 -8.68
CA SER A 74 23.45 10.19 -7.32
C SER A 74 24.97 10.16 -7.18
N GLU A 75 25.50 10.63 -6.04
CA GLU A 75 26.93 10.76 -5.77
C GLU A 75 27.37 10.03 -4.49
N GLU A 76 26.83 8.84 -4.26
CA GLU A 76 27.12 8.10 -3.03
C GLU A 76 28.41 7.27 -3.14
N PRO A 77 29.46 7.54 -2.33
CA PRO A 77 30.68 6.78 -2.36
C PRO A 77 30.52 5.39 -1.75
N LEU A 78 31.35 4.43 -2.20
CA LEU A 78 31.45 3.11 -1.57
C LEU A 78 31.79 3.22 -0.07
N ALA A 79 32.60 4.22 0.31
CA ALA A 79 32.91 4.59 1.69
C ALA A 79 33.46 3.43 2.56
N GLY A 80 34.21 2.51 1.95
CA GLY A 80 34.77 1.35 2.63
C GLY A 80 33.77 0.21 2.90
N ARG A 81 32.53 0.33 2.43
CA ARG A 81 31.57 -0.78 2.38
C ARG A 81 32.04 -1.82 1.37
N ASP A 82 31.68 -3.08 1.59
CA ASP A 82 31.78 -4.06 0.52
C ASP A 82 30.75 -3.78 -0.57
N VAL A 83 31.00 -4.32 -1.76
CA VAL A 83 30.20 -4.04 -2.96
C VAL A 83 28.75 -4.49 -2.80
N ASP A 84 28.48 -5.64 -2.14
CA ASP A 84 27.12 -6.15 -1.96
C ASP A 84 26.32 -5.27 -1.02
N SER A 85 26.90 -4.89 0.13
CA SER A 85 26.30 -3.96 1.08
C SER A 85 25.99 -2.61 0.43
N TYR A 86 26.89 -2.08 -0.40
CA TYR A 86 26.67 -0.83 -1.12
C TYR A 86 25.52 -0.95 -2.13
N VAL A 87 25.48 -2.03 -2.91
CA VAL A 87 24.38 -2.26 -3.87
C VAL A 87 23.04 -2.32 -3.13
N ARG A 88 22.93 -3.10 -2.06
CA ARG A 88 21.69 -3.26 -1.28
C ARG A 88 21.23 -1.96 -0.61
N GLN A 89 22.15 -1.18 -0.06
CA GLN A 89 21.82 -0.01 0.77
C GLN A 89 21.75 1.30 -0.01
N VAL A 90 22.39 1.37 -1.18
CA VAL A 90 22.53 2.60 -1.95
C VAL A 90 21.89 2.45 -3.32
N LEU A 91 22.33 1.47 -4.12
CA LEU A 91 21.85 1.34 -5.50
C LEU A 91 20.41 0.82 -5.56
N VAL A 92 20.06 -0.23 -4.82
CA VAL A 92 18.71 -0.80 -4.85
C VAL A 92 17.65 0.23 -4.45
N PRO A 93 17.81 1.02 -3.37
CA PRO A 93 16.87 2.10 -3.07
C PRO A 93 16.80 3.16 -4.17
N GLN A 94 17.93 3.54 -4.76
CA GLN A 94 18.00 4.57 -5.80
C GLN A 94 17.50 4.12 -7.17
N VAL A 95 17.39 2.82 -7.41
CA VAL A 95 16.91 2.27 -8.69
C VAL A 95 15.49 1.66 -8.54
N GLY A 96 15.08 1.37 -7.31
CA GLY A 96 13.78 0.76 -6.98
C GLY A 96 12.66 1.74 -6.60
N THR A 97 12.93 3.01 -6.28
CA THR A 97 11.90 3.94 -5.75
C THR A 97 11.80 5.30 -6.45
N ASP A 98 12.32 5.47 -7.67
CA ASP A 98 12.37 6.78 -8.35
C ASP A 98 11.00 7.37 -8.75
N ALA A 99 9.90 6.63 -8.65
CA ALA A 99 8.58 7.21 -8.89
C ALA A 99 8.10 7.91 -7.61
N GLU A 100 8.13 9.25 -7.61
CA GLU A 100 7.38 10.00 -6.61
C GLU A 100 5.91 9.53 -6.57
N PRO A 101 5.32 9.34 -5.38
CA PRO A 101 3.92 8.97 -5.29
C PRO A 101 3.01 9.94 -6.05
N VAL A 102 2.13 9.38 -6.87
CA VAL A 102 1.09 10.13 -7.57
C VAL A 102 -0.12 10.25 -6.65
N GLN A 103 -0.49 11.47 -6.28
CA GLN A 103 -1.73 11.73 -5.54
C GLN A 103 -2.92 11.55 -6.49
N LEU A 104 -3.81 10.60 -6.19
CA LEU A 104 -4.97 10.26 -7.02
C LEU A 104 -6.21 11.02 -6.57
N PHE A 105 -6.47 11.03 -5.26
CA PHE A 105 -7.51 11.83 -4.64
C PHE A 105 -6.88 12.83 -3.69
N ASP A 106 -6.77 14.08 -4.15
CA ASP A 106 -6.29 15.20 -3.34
C ASP A 106 -7.47 15.88 -2.65
N VAL A 107 -7.55 15.76 -1.34
CA VAL A 107 -8.64 16.39 -0.62
C VAL A 107 -8.45 17.90 -0.45
N ALA A 108 -7.20 18.40 -0.52
CA ALA A 108 -6.95 19.84 -0.51
C ALA A 108 -7.49 20.50 -1.79
N ALA A 109 -7.31 19.86 -2.95
CA ALA A 109 -7.96 20.26 -4.21
C ALA A 109 -9.44 19.86 -4.29
N GLY A 110 -9.86 18.90 -3.47
CA GLY A 110 -11.19 18.29 -3.50
C GLY A 110 -11.33 17.19 -4.55
N PHE A 111 -12.47 16.49 -4.52
CA PHE A 111 -12.73 15.32 -5.36
C PHE A 111 -13.31 15.69 -6.75
N GLY A 112 -12.73 16.71 -7.39
CA GLY A 112 -13.20 17.24 -8.67
C GLY A 112 -14.66 17.71 -8.62
N PRO A 113 -15.60 17.08 -9.38
CA PRO A 113 -17.01 17.44 -9.36
C PRO A 113 -17.77 16.95 -8.11
N ILE A 114 -17.19 16.06 -7.30
CA ILE A 114 -17.85 15.46 -6.15
C ILE A 114 -17.88 16.45 -4.97
N ARG A 115 -19.03 16.55 -4.30
CA ARG A 115 -19.29 17.56 -3.25
C ARG A 115 -19.63 16.99 -1.88
N ASN A 116 -19.98 15.71 -1.79
CA ASN A 116 -20.42 15.09 -0.54
C ASN A 116 -19.31 14.36 0.22
N LEU A 117 -18.08 14.28 -0.32
CA LEU A 117 -16.93 13.65 0.34
C LEU A 117 -15.99 14.71 0.91
N VAL A 118 -15.45 14.46 2.12
CA VAL A 118 -14.51 15.35 2.79
C VAL A 118 -13.19 14.69 3.21
N ALA A 119 -13.08 13.36 3.05
CA ALA A 119 -11.85 12.60 3.22
C ALA A 119 -11.98 11.25 2.49
N ALA A 120 -10.88 10.66 2.03
CA ALA A 120 -10.86 9.31 1.46
C ALA A 120 -9.60 8.56 1.90
N ALA A 121 -9.74 7.30 2.28
CA ALA A 121 -8.64 6.48 2.78
C ALA A 121 -8.84 4.99 2.44
N ASP A 122 -7.84 4.19 2.79
CA ASP A 122 -7.86 2.72 2.75
C ASP A 122 -8.27 2.14 1.39
N PRO A 123 -7.53 2.45 0.31
CA PRO A 123 -7.81 1.88 -1.00
C PRO A 123 -7.63 0.37 -0.99
N ASP A 124 -8.55 -0.36 -1.63
CA ASP A 124 -8.36 -1.75 -2.06
C ASP A 124 -8.69 -1.85 -3.55
N VAL A 125 -7.65 -2.13 -4.36
CA VAL A 125 -7.70 -2.09 -5.83
C VAL A 125 -7.76 -3.50 -6.41
N GLN A 126 -8.68 -3.71 -7.33
CA GLN A 126 -9.04 -5.02 -7.87
C GLN A 126 -9.38 -4.94 -9.35
N TRP A 127 -8.95 -5.93 -10.12
CA TRP A 127 -9.44 -6.12 -11.48
C TRP A 127 -10.75 -6.89 -11.44
N ILE A 128 -11.86 -6.26 -11.86
CA ILE A 128 -13.20 -6.88 -11.85
C ILE A 128 -13.84 -6.68 -13.21
N GLY A 129 -14.13 -7.79 -13.89
CA GLY A 129 -14.62 -7.77 -15.26
C GLY A 129 -13.52 -7.35 -16.23
N ASP A 130 -13.66 -6.14 -16.79
CA ASP A 130 -12.81 -5.58 -17.84
C ASP A 130 -12.07 -4.31 -17.43
N ARG A 131 -12.02 -4.01 -16.12
CA ARG A 131 -11.43 -2.79 -15.60
C ARG A 131 -10.94 -2.91 -14.16
N TRP A 132 -10.11 -1.95 -13.77
CA TRP A 132 -9.74 -1.73 -12.39
C TRP A 132 -10.82 -0.99 -11.60
N TRP A 133 -11.07 -1.49 -10.41
CA TRP A 133 -11.93 -0.91 -9.39
C TRP A 133 -11.11 -0.62 -8.14
N MET A 134 -11.46 0.46 -7.44
CA MET A 134 -10.94 0.82 -6.14
C MET A 134 -12.14 0.91 -5.19
N PHE A 135 -12.10 0.12 -4.12
CA PHE A 135 -12.96 0.29 -2.96
C PHE A 135 -12.21 1.15 -1.95
N PHE A 136 -12.87 2.11 -1.31
CA PHE A 136 -12.22 2.98 -0.33
C PHE A 136 -13.21 3.43 0.75
N GLY A 137 -12.70 3.70 1.95
CA GLY A 137 -13.46 4.34 3.01
C GLY A 137 -13.45 5.86 2.83
N ALA A 138 -14.57 6.54 3.10
CA ALA A 138 -14.62 8.00 3.03
C ALA A 138 -15.57 8.58 4.06
N ALA A 139 -15.19 9.74 4.60
CA ALA A 139 -16.09 10.57 5.38
C ALA A 139 -16.96 11.38 4.42
N ASN A 140 -18.28 11.31 4.61
CA ASN A 140 -19.26 11.99 3.78
C ASN A 140 -20.25 12.82 4.60
N VAL A 141 -20.71 13.92 4.02
CA VAL A 141 -21.76 14.77 4.59
C VAL A 141 -23.11 14.05 4.43
N VAL A 142 -23.86 13.90 5.52
CA VAL A 142 -25.12 13.11 5.56
C VAL A 142 -26.40 13.95 5.71
N ALA A 143 -26.30 15.22 6.08
CA ALA A 143 -27.43 16.16 6.12
C ALA A 143 -26.95 17.58 5.75
N GLU A 144 -27.88 18.51 5.48
CA GLU A 144 -27.56 19.95 5.43
C GLU A 144 -27.09 20.41 6.82
N GLY A 145 -25.78 20.34 7.08
CA GLY A 145 -25.15 20.60 8.36
C GLY A 145 -23.76 19.95 8.48
N SER A 146 -23.08 20.16 9.61
CA SER A 146 -21.70 19.68 9.84
C SER A 146 -21.61 18.22 10.35
N SER A 147 -22.61 17.38 10.10
CA SER A 147 -22.57 15.96 10.48
C SER A 147 -21.94 15.11 9.39
N PHE A 148 -20.99 14.27 9.80
CA PHE A 148 -20.28 13.34 8.93
C PHE A 148 -20.56 11.91 9.36
N ALA A 149 -20.59 11.01 8.38
CA ALA A 149 -20.55 9.58 8.58
C ALA A 149 -19.40 9.00 7.77
N VAL A 150 -18.94 7.79 8.12
CA VAL A 150 -17.95 7.07 7.34
C VAL A 150 -18.61 5.87 6.67
N ASN A 151 -18.45 5.77 5.36
CA ASN A 151 -18.99 4.69 4.55
C ASN A 151 -17.98 4.27 3.48
N LEU A 152 -18.31 3.21 2.74
CA LEU A 152 -17.51 2.69 1.65
C LEU A 152 -18.01 3.23 0.32
N PHE A 153 -17.07 3.52 -0.57
CA PHE A 153 -17.31 4.07 -1.90
C PHE A 153 -16.48 3.31 -2.94
N THR A 154 -16.77 3.58 -4.21
CA THR A 154 -16.02 2.98 -5.31
C THR A 154 -15.54 4.04 -6.29
N ALA A 155 -14.40 3.76 -6.91
CA ALA A 155 -13.94 4.41 -8.12
C ALA A 155 -13.50 3.35 -9.12
N SER A 156 -13.46 3.70 -10.40
CA SER A 156 -12.97 2.80 -11.45
C SER A 156 -12.16 3.55 -12.49
N LEU A 157 -11.23 2.82 -13.13
CA LEU A 157 -10.61 3.26 -14.37
C LEU A 157 -11.54 2.95 -15.55
N PRO A 158 -11.36 3.63 -16.71
CA PRO A 158 -12.01 3.22 -17.95
C PRO A 158 -11.74 1.74 -18.28
N SER A 159 -12.67 1.10 -19.01
CA SER A 159 -12.46 -0.27 -19.51
C SER A 159 -11.17 -0.36 -20.32
N GLY A 160 -10.34 -1.34 -19.99
CA GLY A 160 -9.03 -1.57 -20.63
C GLY A 160 -7.94 -0.55 -20.32
N ALA A 161 -8.18 0.44 -19.45
CA ALA A 161 -7.12 1.34 -19.02
C ALA A 161 -6.14 0.61 -18.09
N PRO A 162 -4.82 0.85 -18.23
CA PRO A 162 -3.82 0.18 -17.41
C PRO A 162 -3.86 0.67 -15.96
N LEU A 163 -3.41 -0.16 -15.02
CA LEU A 163 -3.33 0.18 -13.59
C LEU A 163 -2.50 1.44 -13.30
N SER A 164 -1.56 1.73 -14.21
CA SER A 164 -0.70 2.92 -14.22
C SER A 164 -1.42 4.22 -14.58
N SER A 165 -2.67 4.18 -15.07
CA SER A 165 -3.46 5.38 -15.36
C SER A 165 -3.82 6.16 -14.08
N PRO A 166 -3.82 7.51 -14.12
CA PRO A 166 -4.35 8.34 -13.05
C PRO A 166 -5.87 8.61 -13.16
N ASP A 167 -6.55 8.12 -14.20
CA ASP A 167 -7.91 8.55 -14.61
C ASP A 167 -9.04 7.89 -13.80
N TRP A 168 -8.89 7.84 -12.48
CA TRP A 168 -9.87 7.25 -11.57
C TRP A 168 -11.14 8.09 -11.49
N THR A 169 -12.29 7.45 -11.74
CA THR A 169 -13.60 8.09 -11.64
C THR A 169 -14.39 7.51 -10.49
N ILE A 170 -14.77 8.35 -9.52
CA ILE A 170 -15.65 7.98 -8.39
C ILE A 170 -17.05 7.67 -8.90
N THR A 171 -17.63 6.57 -8.44
CA THR A 171 -19.01 6.18 -8.76
C THR A 171 -19.99 7.18 -8.17
N THR A 172 -20.88 7.73 -9.00
CA THR A 172 -21.86 8.75 -8.61
C THR A 172 -23.28 8.20 -8.61
N THR A 173 -24.17 8.89 -7.90
CA THR A 173 -25.60 8.59 -7.96
C THR A 173 -26.11 8.94 -9.37
N ALA A 174 -26.94 8.08 -9.98
CA ALA A 174 -27.31 8.16 -11.39
C ALA A 174 -27.93 9.52 -11.83
N ASP A 175 -28.63 10.20 -10.92
CA ASP A 175 -29.29 11.49 -11.12
C ASP A 175 -28.50 12.67 -10.50
N GLN A 176 -27.38 12.41 -9.82
CA GLN A 176 -26.57 13.40 -9.12
C GLN A 176 -25.07 13.18 -9.37
N PRO A 177 -24.54 13.64 -10.53
CA PRO A 177 -23.14 13.43 -10.92
C PRO A 177 -22.12 14.12 -10.01
N HIS A 178 -22.58 14.97 -9.09
CA HIS A 178 -21.76 15.65 -8.09
C HIS A 178 -21.79 14.94 -6.72
N ARG A 179 -22.47 13.79 -6.61
CA ARG A 179 -22.65 13.06 -5.36
C ARG A 179 -22.14 11.63 -5.51
N ALA A 180 -21.06 11.31 -4.80
CA ALA A 180 -20.53 9.96 -4.68
C ALA A 180 -21.61 9.03 -4.10
N GLN A 181 -21.78 7.88 -4.72
CA GLN A 181 -22.75 6.87 -4.30
C GLN A 181 -22.10 5.96 -3.24
N PRO A 182 -22.64 5.91 -2.01
CA PRO A 182 -22.17 4.95 -1.03
C PRO A 182 -22.49 3.52 -1.50
N LEU A 183 -21.61 2.59 -1.15
CA LEU A 183 -21.71 1.19 -1.56
C LEU A 183 -22.95 0.49 -0.97
N VAL A 184 -23.30 0.89 0.26
CA VAL A 184 -24.47 0.44 1.01
C VAL A 184 -25.09 1.63 1.74
N GLU A 185 -26.37 1.50 2.09
CA GLU A 185 -26.98 2.43 3.04
C GLU A 185 -26.26 2.35 4.39
N LEU A 186 -26.10 3.51 5.04
CA LEU A 186 -25.51 3.56 6.37
C LEU A 186 -26.36 2.75 7.35
N PRO A 187 -25.74 1.95 8.23
CA PRO A 187 -26.46 1.28 9.30
C PRO A 187 -27.16 2.27 10.23
N GLU A 188 -28.26 1.82 10.84
CA GLU A 188 -28.97 2.60 11.85
C GLU A 188 -28.06 2.92 13.04
N GLN A 189 -28.35 4.06 13.70
CA GLN A 189 -27.61 4.49 14.87
C GLN A 189 -27.61 3.40 15.97
N GLY A 190 -26.47 3.18 16.61
CA GLY A 190 -26.31 2.18 17.68
C GLY A 190 -26.04 0.76 17.18
N ARG A 191 -25.97 0.52 15.87
CA ARG A 191 -25.37 -0.69 15.33
C ARG A 191 -23.87 -0.71 15.64
N TRP A 192 -23.30 -1.91 15.76
CA TRP A 192 -21.87 -2.07 16.06
C TRP A 192 -20.97 -1.48 14.95
N ASP A 193 -21.50 -1.36 13.73
CA ASP A 193 -20.87 -0.83 12.54
C ASP A 193 -21.61 0.36 11.93
N GLU A 194 -22.13 1.25 12.78
CA GLU A 194 -22.68 2.55 12.35
C GLU A 194 -21.77 3.28 11.36
N TRP A 195 -20.45 3.14 11.51
CA TRP A 195 -19.44 3.59 10.56
C TRP A 195 -18.70 2.39 9.94
N LEU A 196 -18.44 2.46 8.63
CA LEU A 196 -17.78 1.41 7.83
C LEU A 196 -16.49 1.96 7.21
N HIS A 197 -15.37 1.29 7.50
CA HIS A 197 -14.02 1.71 7.12
C HIS A 197 -13.24 0.56 6.46
N THR A 198 -12.09 0.87 5.88
CA THR A 198 -11.02 -0.12 5.57
C THR A 198 -11.47 -1.32 4.73
N PRO A 199 -12.05 -1.09 3.53
CA PRO A 199 -12.56 -2.17 2.71
C PRO A 199 -11.45 -3.11 2.23
N SER A 200 -11.78 -4.39 2.12
CA SER A 200 -10.96 -5.39 1.45
C SER A 200 -11.83 -6.34 0.64
N TYR A 201 -11.81 -6.15 -0.68
CA TYR A 201 -12.50 -6.99 -1.61
C TYR A 201 -11.72 -8.29 -1.85
N VAL A 202 -12.48 -9.37 -2.00
CA VAL A 202 -11.95 -10.67 -2.38
C VAL A 202 -13.03 -11.48 -3.10
N TYR A 203 -12.59 -12.26 -4.08
CA TYR A 203 -13.41 -13.22 -4.80
C TYR A 203 -12.91 -14.63 -4.52
N GLY A 204 -13.80 -15.53 -4.10
CA GLY A 204 -13.43 -16.89 -3.72
C GLY A 204 -14.64 -17.82 -3.60
N PRO A 205 -14.44 -19.14 -3.45
CA PRO A 205 -15.52 -20.11 -3.34
C PRO A 205 -16.26 -19.99 -1.99
N SER A 206 -17.59 -20.08 -2.01
CA SER A 206 -18.38 -20.40 -0.83
C SER A 206 -18.05 -21.83 -0.41
N ALA A 207 -17.66 -22.03 0.86
CA ALA A 207 -17.41 -23.31 1.56
C ALA A 207 -17.23 -24.57 0.70
N ARG A 208 -16.09 -25.24 0.86
CA ARG A 208 -15.92 -26.62 0.35
C ARG A 208 -16.97 -27.54 0.98
N SER A 209 -17.72 -28.28 0.16
CA SER A 209 -18.61 -29.34 0.65
C SER A 209 -17.85 -30.29 1.57
N VAL A 210 -18.23 -30.32 2.85
CA VAL A 210 -17.62 -31.17 3.90
C VAL A 210 -17.87 -32.66 3.63
N THR A 211 -18.83 -33.01 2.77
CA THR A 211 -19.24 -34.40 2.54
C THR A 211 -18.47 -35.14 1.45
N GLY A 212 -17.46 -34.53 0.81
CA GLY A 212 -16.72 -35.16 -0.30
C GLY A 212 -17.56 -35.37 -1.58
N GLU A 213 -18.86 -35.08 -1.53
CA GLU A 213 -19.68 -34.87 -2.71
C GLU A 213 -19.28 -33.52 -3.31
N ARG A 214 -19.00 -33.52 -4.62
CA ARG A 214 -18.79 -32.30 -5.42
C ARG A 214 -20.08 -31.49 -5.46
N GLY A 215 -20.41 -30.83 -4.34
CA GLY A 215 -21.31 -29.69 -4.36
C GLY A 215 -20.74 -28.65 -5.32
N ILE A 216 -21.61 -27.97 -6.06
CA ILE A 216 -21.19 -26.88 -6.94
C ILE A 216 -20.62 -25.78 -6.05
N GLU A 217 -19.30 -25.61 -6.06
CA GLU A 217 -18.64 -24.46 -5.42
C GLU A 217 -19.20 -23.18 -6.07
N THR A 218 -19.99 -22.42 -5.31
CA THR A 218 -20.47 -21.12 -5.81
C THR A 218 -19.46 -20.06 -5.47
N MET A 219 -18.94 -19.35 -6.47
CA MET A 219 -18.03 -18.25 -6.22
C MET A 219 -18.78 -17.06 -5.60
N ARG A 220 -18.11 -16.34 -4.70
CA ARG A 220 -18.64 -15.22 -3.93
C ARG A 220 -17.68 -14.05 -4.00
N GLU A 221 -18.24 -12.89 -4.29
CA GLU A 221 -17.58 -11.61 -4.10
C GLU A 221 -17.93 -11.09 -2.71
N ARG A 222 -16.90 -10.71 -1.94
CA ARG A 222 -17.05 -10.21 -0.58
C ARG A 222 -16.20 -8.97 -0.37
N ILE A 223 -16.68 -8.09 0.49
CA ILE A 223 -15.90 -6.98 1.03
C ILE A 223 -15.91 -7.10 2.54
N TYR A 224 -14.73 -7.28 3.11
CA TYR A 224 -14.51 -7.17 4.54
C TYR A 224 -14.24 -5.71 4.88
N TYR A 225 -14.68 -5.28 6.06
CA TYR A 225 -14.56 -3.89 6.48
C TYR A 225 -14.42 -3.83 7.99
N THR A 226 -13.76 -2.78 8.48
CA THR A 226 -13.82 -2.46 9.91
C THR A 226 -15.10 -1.69 10.18
N GLY A 227 -15.84 -2.11 11.21
CA GLY A 227 -17.04 -1.42 11.68
C GLY A 227 -16.85 -0.83 13.06
N SER A 228 -17.53 0.29 13.33
CA SER A 228 -17.57 0.90 14.66
C SER A 228 -18.88 1.61 15.00
N SER A 229 -19.13 1.79 16.30
CA SER A 229 -20.34 2.42 16.84
C SER A 229 -20.31 3.97 16.85
N GLY A 230 -19.77 4.57 15.80
CA GLY A 230 -19.77 6.02 15.58
C GLY A 230 -18.49 6.75 16.01
N ALA A 231 -18.61 8.04 16.32
CA ALA A 231 -17.47 8.96 16.47
C ALA A 231 -16.53 8.72 17.67
N GLU A 232 -17.00 7.98 18.68
CA GLU A 232 -16.18 7.60 19.85
C GLU A 232 -15.62 6.17 19.70
N ALA A 233 -15.56 5.66 18.48
CA ALA A 233 -15.00 4.35 18.17
C ALA A 233 -13.54 4.23 18.64
N GLY A 234 -13.21 3.12 19.28
CA GLY A 234 -11.88 2.88 19.86
C GLY A 234 -11.71 3.42 21.27
N ALA A 235 -12.71 4.12 21.83
CA ALA A 235 -12.76 4.40 23.25
C ALA A 235 -13.07 3.12 24.06
N GLU A 236 -12.81 3.17 25.37
CA GLU A 236 -13.10 2.07 26.29
C GLU A 236 -14.56 1.62 26.18
N GLY A 237 -14.78 0.32 25.93
CA GLY A 237 -16.12 -0.26 25.76
C GLY A 237 -16.75 -0.08 24.37
N ARG A 238 -16.06 0.54 23.39
CA ARG A 238 -16.52 0.69 22.01
C ARG A 238 -15.50 0.13 21.00
N PRO A 239 -15.28 -1.20 21.01
CA PRO A 239 -14.26 -1.81 20.18
C PRO A 239 -14.60 -1.75 18.70
N TYR A 240 -13.56 -1.66 17.89
CA TYR A 240 -13.65 -1.97 16.46
C TYR A 240 -13.77 -3.47 16.25
N SER A 241 -14.55 -3.87 15.24
CA SER A 241 -14.72 -5.27 14.83
C SER A 241 -14.72 -5.36 13.31
N ILE A 242 -14.55 -6.57 12.76
CA ILE A 242 -14.51 -6.77 11.31
C ILE A 242 -15.82 -7.42 10.85
N GLY A 243 -16.47 -6.78 9.90
CA GLY A 243 -17.68 -7.24 9.23
C GLY A 243 -17.40 -7.72 7.83
N VAL A 244 -18.46 -8.19 7.17
CA VAL A 244 -18.42 -8.58 5.76
C VAL A 244 -19.75 -8.26 5.09
N MET A 245 -19.67 -7.87 3.83
CA MET A 245 -20.80 -7.79 2.91
C MET A 245 -20.56 -8.69 1.71
N GLU A 246 -21.64 -9.28 1.20
CA GLU A 246 -21.60 -10.19 0.06
C GLU A 246 -22.36 -9.58 -1.11
N ARG A 247 -21.88 -9.84 -2.33
CA ARG A 247 -22.56 -9.39 -3.54
C ARG A 247 -23.85 -10.19 -3.74
N ALA A 248 -24.97 -9.49 -3.93
CA ALA A 248 -26.27 -10.05 -4.29
C ALA A 248 -26.78 -9.35 -5.54
N GLY A 249 -26.54 -9.96 -6.71
CA GLY A 249 -26.83 -9.32 -8.00
C GLY A 249 -26.00 -8.05 -8.18
N ASN A 250 -26.68 -6.90 -8.31
CA ASN A 250 -26.02 -5.61 -8.50
C ASN A 250 -25.78 -4.82 -7.21
N THR A 251 -26.16 -5.38 -6.05
CA THR A 251 -26.08 -4.72 -4.75
C THR A 251 -25.17 -5.46 -3.78
N TRP A 252 -24.74 -4.78 -2.73
CA TRP A 252 -24.01 -5.39 -1.62
C TRP A 252 -24.95 -5.57 -0.42
N VAL A 253 -24.91 -6.74 0.19
CA VAL A 253 -25.74 -7.07 1.36
C VAL A 253 -24.81 -7.30 2.55
N ARG A 254 -24.96 -6.43 3.54
CA ARG A 254 -24.18 -6.46 4.79
C ARG A 254 -24.70 -7.53 5.74
N ARG A 255 -23.80 -8.24 6.42
CA ARG A 255 -24.18 -9.09 7.56
C ARG A 255 -24.44 -8.24 8.80
N GLY A 256 -25.45 -8.64 9.58
CA GLY A 256 -25.81 -7.91 10.80
C GLY A 256 -24.75 -7.98 11.90
N GLU A 257 -24.04 -9.09 12.01
CA GLU A 257 -23.01 -9.34 13.03
C GLU A 257 -21.60 -9.36 12.43
N PRO A 258 -20.56 -8.95 13.20
CA PRO A 258 -19.19 -9.05 12.74
C PRO A 258 -18.76 -10.51 12.59
N VAL A 259 -17.85 -10.76 11.65
CA VAL A 259 -17.22 -12.08 11.44
C VAL A 259 -15.97 -12.27 12.29
N LEU A 260 -15.38 -11.19 12.79
CA LEU A 260 -14.26 -11.23 13.72
C LEU A 260 -14.39 -10.13 14.77
N ARG A 261 -14.19 -10.51 16.04
CA ARG A 261 -14.16 -9.63 17.21
C ARG A 261 -12.81 -9.77 17.90
N GLY A 262 -12.36 -8.69 18.55
CA GLY A 262 -11.15 -8.72 19.36
C GLY A 262 -11.26 -9.57 20.62
N THR A 263 -10.13 -9.73 21.30
CA THR A 263 -10.03 -10.45 22.58
C THR A 263 -10.14 -9.49 23.77
N THR A 264 -10.09 -9.98 25.00
CA THR A 264 -10.00 -9.09 26.17
C THR A 264 -8.71 -8.26 26.18
N ALA A 265 -7.60 -8.81 25.67
CA ALA A 265 -6.31 -8.10 25.63
C ALA A 265 -6.22 -7.11 24.45
N THR A 266 -6.83 -7.47 23.32
CA THR A 266 -6.88 -6.68 22.09
C THR A 266 -8.33 -6.57 21.60
N PRO A 267 -9.19 -5.82 22.32
CA PRO A 267 -10.62 -5.75 21.99
C PRO A 267 -10.89 -5.09 20.65
N CYS A 268 -9.98 -4.28 20.12
CA CYS A 268 -10.13 -3.64 18.83
C CYS A 268 -9.41 -4.43 17.74
N VAL A 269 -10.13 -4.80 16.68
CA VAL A 269 -9.57 -5.37 15.44
C VAL A 269 -9.94 -4.50 14.24
N PHE A 270 -8.96 -4.23 13.37
CA PHE A 270 -9.06 -3.25 12.27
C PHE A 270 -8.38 -3.75 11.00
N GLU A 271 -8.45 -2.93 9.94
CA GLU A 271 -7.63 -3.05 8.73
C GLU A 271 -7.61 -4.46 8.13
N PRO A 272 -8.77 -5.11 7.88
CA PRO A 272 -8.77 -6.45 7.33
C PRO A 272 -8.16 -6.41 5.93
N LYS A 273 -7.09 -7.18 5.69
CA LYS A 273 -6.56 -7.43 4.35
C LYS A 273 -6.80 -8.89 4.01
N VAL A 274 -7.92 -9.13 3.31
CA VAL A 274 -8.39 -10.48 2.98
C VAL A 274 -8.01 -10.87 1.56
N ARG A 275 -7.51 -12.09 1.40
CA ARG A 275 -7.22 -12.71 0.10
C ARG A 275 -7.66 -14.18 0.12
N PHE A 276 -8.07 -14.70 -1.04
CA PHE A 276 -8.24 -16.13 -1.24
C PHE A 276 -6.97 -16.69 -1.89
N LEU A 277 -6.09 -17.28 -1.08
CA LEU A 277 -4.77 -17.75 -1.50
C LEU A 277 -4.56 -19.20 -1.10
N GLU A 278 -4.06 -20.01 -2.04
CA GLU A 278 -3.76 -21.43 -1.83
C GLU A 278 -4.96 -22.23 -1.30
N GLY A 279 -6.15 -21.94 -1.82
CA GLY A 279 -7.38 -22.65 -1.47
C GLY A 279 -7.97 -22.27 -0.10
N LYS A 280 -7.47 -21.21 0.54
CA LYS A 280 -7.95 -20.71 1.84
C LYS A 280 -8.28 -19.24 1.77
N TRP A 281 -9.31 -18.84 2.51
CA TRP A 281 -9.51 -17.45 2.87
C TRP A 281 -8.49 -17.09 3.94
N ARG A 282 -7.75 -16.00 3.76
CA ARG A 282 -6.68 -15.56 4.65
C ARG A 282 -6.85 -14.08 4.94
N MET A 283 -6.75 -13.70 6.20
CA MET A 283 -6.86 -12.32 6.64
C MET A 283 -5.66 -11.97 7.51
N TRP A 284 -4.95 -10.92 7.13
CA TRP A 284 -4.05 -10.18 8.02
C TRP A 284 -4.83 -8.96 8.53
N TYR A 285 -4.77 -8.69 9.81
CA TYR A 285 -5.53 -7.58 10.42
C TYR A 285 -4.76 -6.99 11.59
N LEU A 286 -5.07 -5.74 11.91
CA LEU A 286 -4.54 -5.05 13.06
C LEU A 286 -5.31 -5.46 14.31
N ALA A 287 -4.59 -5.78 15.39
CA ALA A 287 -5.15 -5.95 16.72
C ALA A 287 -4.51 -4.96 17.69
N ALA A 288 -5.32 -4.32 18.55
CA ALA A 288 -4.83 -3.35 19.51
C ALA A 288 -5.71 -3.29 20.78
N PRO A 289 -5.16 -2.84 21.92
CA PRO A 289 -5.96 -2.52 23.09
C PRO A 289 -6.98 -1.40 22.81
N LYS A 290 -6.55 -0.41 22.03
CA LYS A 290 -7.32 0.76 21.58
C LYS A 290 -6.63 1.43 20.39
N GLN A 291 -7.30 2.40 19.78
CA GLN A 291 -6.65 3.33 18.85
C GLN A 291 -5.80 4.32 19.66
N ALA A 292 -4.56 4.58 19.22
CA ALA A 292 -3.67 5.53 19.90
C ALA A 292 -4.29 6.93 19.90
N GLY A 293 -4.39 7.55 21.09
CA GLY A 293 -4.87 8.91 21.26
C GLY A 293 -3.75 9.97 21.25
N PRO A 294 -4.11 11.24 21.46
CA PRO A 294 -3.13 12.33 21.60
C PRO A 294 -2.10 12.03 22.70
N GLY A 295 -0.81 12.10 22.35
CA GLY A 295 0.30 11.87 23.29
C GLY A 295 0.59 10.40 23.60
N GLU A 296 -0.19 9.47 23.04
CA GLU A 296 0.01 8.03 23.23
C GLU A 296 0.84 7.43 22.10
N LEU A 297 1.67 6.44 22.44
CA LEU A 297 2.35 5.62 21.45
C LEU A 297 1.44 4.44 21.05
N PRO A 298 1.56 3.96 19.80
CA PRO A 298 0.76 2.84 19.34
C PRO A 298 1.18 1.52 19.99
N GLU A 299 0.21 0.67 20.29
CA GLU A 299 0.39 -0.72 20.75
C GLU A 299 -0.20 -1.68 19.72
N TYR A 300 0.33 -1.62 18.50
CA TYR A 300 -0.20 -2.32 17.33
C TYR A 300 0.51 -3.63 17.09
N ARG A 301 -0.25 -4.70 16.84
CA ARG A 301 0.27 -5.96 16.31
C ARG A 301 -0.54 -6.37 15.10
N ILE A 302 0.10 -7.10 14.18
CA ILE A 302 -0.60 -7.71 13.06
C ILE A 302 -0.85 -9.17 13.39
N GLU A 303 -2.12 -9.56 13.33
CA GLU A 303 -2.56 -10.93 13.49
C GLU A 303 -3.03 -11.51 12.16
N TYR A 304 -3.08 -12.83 12.12
CA TYR A 304 -3.49 -13.64 10.98
C TYR A 304 -4.55 -14.64 11.39
N VAL A 305 -5.58 -14.78 10.55
CA VAL A 305 -6.55 -15.88 10.61
C VAL A 305 -6.77 -16.47 9.22
N ASP A 306 -7.15 -17.74 9.17
CA ASP A 306 -7.63 -18.39 7.95
C ASP A 306 -9.03 -18.99 8.14
N SER A 307 -9.67 -19.26 7.01
CA SER A 307 -11.03 -19.78 6.94
C SER A 307 -11.20 -20.66 5.70
N ASP A 308 -12.06 -21.67 5.82
CA ASP A 308 -12.49 -22.53 4.71
C ASP A 308 -13.63 -21.91 3.89
N ASP A 309 -14.41 -21.01 4.49
CA ASP A 309 -15.63 -20.46 3.88
C ASP A 309 -15.66 -18.93 3.83
N GLY A 310 -14.68 -18.26 4.45
CA GLY A 310 -14.54 -16.81 4.57
C GLY A 310 -15.51 -16.16 5.57
N LEU A 311 -16.25 -16.94 6.36
CA LEU A 311 -17.24 -16.44 7.32
C LEU A 311 -16.92 -16.90 8.73
N GLU A 312 -16.47 -18.13 8.89
CA GLU A 312 -15.99 -18.71 10.15
C GLU A 312 -14.47 -18.74 10.16
N TRP A 313 -13.86 -17.97 11.06
CA TRP A 313 -12.41 -17.80 11.12
C TRP A 313 -11.78 -18.67 12.21
N GLY A 314 -10.64 -19.26 11.88
CA GLY A 314 -9.83 -20.03 12.81
C GLY A 314 -9.17 -19.18 13.90
N PRO A 315 -8.37 -19.81 14.78
CA PRO A 315 -7.66 -19.10 15.83
C PRO A 315 -6.64 -18.11 15.26
N ALA A 316 -6.57 -16.94 15.89
CA ALA A 316 -5.61 -15.89 15.56
C ALA A 316 -4.16 -16.33 15.85
N ARG A 317 -3.25 -15.96 14.96
CA ARG A 317 -1.80 -16.12 15.10
C ARG A 317 -1.12 -14.77 14.91
N GLU A 318 -0.16 -14.46 15.75
CA GLU A 318 0.62 -13.22 15.59
C GLU A 318 1.58 -13.34 14.41
N THR A 319 1.52 -12.38 13.49
CA THR A 319 2.48 -12.25 12.37
C THR A 319 3.53 -11.19 12.66
N PHE A 320 3.14 -10.04 13.22
CA PHE A 320 4.09 -9.00 13.65
C PHE A 320 3.78 -8.59 15.09
N PRO A 321 4.74 -8.71 16.02
CA PRO A 321 4.57 -8.30 17.41
C PRO A 321 4.52 -6.77 17.54
N VAL A 322 4.13 -6.29 18.74
CA VAL A 322 4.08 -4.85 19.05
C VAL A 322 5.42 -4.14 18.83
N THR A 323 6.55 -4.83 19.01
CA THR A 323 7.89 -4.27 18.79
C THR A 323 8.13 -3.83 17.35
N ASP A 324 7.43 -4.42 16.37
CA ASP A 324 7.61 -4.11 14.96
C ASP A 324 6.83 -2.84 14.56
N ASN A 325 5.81 -2.48 15.35
CA ASN A 325 4.96 -1.29 15.22
C ASN A 325 4.21 -1.15 13.89
N TYR A 326 3.95 -2.25 13.19
CA TYR A 326 3.15 -2.23 11.97
C TYR A 326 1.65 -2.10 12.29
N PHE A 327 0.98 -1.27 11.50
CA PHE A 327 -0.44 -0.95 11.54
C PHE A 327 -1.23 -1.69 10.46
N ASP A 328 -0.61 -1.93 9.29
CA ASP A 328 -1.23 -2.60 8.16
C ASP A 328 -0.31 -3.66 7.56
N ALA A 329 -0.89 -4.69 6.92
CA ALA A 329 -0.16 -5.69 6.15
C ALA A 329 -0.97 -6.18 4.93
N ALA A 330 -0.58 -5.76 3.73
CA ALA A 330 -1.22 -6.13 2.47
C ALA A 330 -0.39 -7.14 1.68
N VAL A 331 -0.95 -8.32 1.46
CA VAL A 331 -0.32 -9.40 0.68
C VAL A 331 -0.80 -9.39 -0.76
N THR A 332 0.14 -9.57 -1.70
CA THR A 332 -0.14 -9.76 -3.13
C THR A 332 0.68 -10.92 -3.69
N PRO A 333 0.09 -11.79 -4.54
CA PRO A 333 0.85 -12.78 -5.28
C PRO A 333 1.85 -12.15 -6.25
N ARG A 334 2.97 -12.84 -6.47
CA ARG A 334 3.94 -12.61 -7.56
C ARG A 334 4.23 -13.93 -8.27
N HIS A 335 4.95 -13.90 -9.40
CA HIS A 335 5.21 -15.09 -10.22
C HIS A 335 5.71 -16.32 -9.42
N ASN A 336 6.62 -16.11 -8.45
CA ASN A 336 7.25 -17.18 -7.66
C ASN A 336 7.06 -17.03 -6.15
N GLY A 337 5.94 -16.46 -5.70
CA GLY A 337 5.66 -16.33 -4.28
C GLY A 337 4.73 -15.18 -3.98
N TYR A 338 5.04 -14.45 -2.91
CA TYR A 338 4.20 -13.39 -2.38
C TYR A 338 5.05 -12.21 -1.94
N ASP A 339 4.49 -11.02 -2.13
CA ASP A 339 4.98 -9.80 -1.50
C ASP A 339 4.00 -9.36 -0.42
N MET A 340 4.54 -8.73 0.60
CA MET A 340 3.78 -8.05 1.63
C MET A 340 4.26 -6.61 1.74
N ILE A 341 3.31 -5.69 1.67
CA ILE A 341 3.53 -4.28 2.00
C ILE A 341 2.98 -4.02 3.39
N VAL A 342 3.82 -3.54 4.28
CA VAL A 342 3.44 -3.13 5.63
C VAL A 342 3.60 -1.63 5.82
N ALA A 343 2.77 -1.05 6.67
CA ALA A 343 2.84 0.35 7.06
C ALA A 343 2.93 0.47 8.58
N ARG A 344 3.68 1.45 9.09
CA ARG A 344 3.63 1.88 10.50
C ARG A 344 2.71 3.10 10.50
N GLY A 345 1.48 2.96 10.99
CA GLY A 345 0.37 3.90 10.74
C GLY A 345 0.63 5.33 11.21
N PRO A 346 -0.15 6.33 10.76
CA PRO A 346 0.18 7.75 10.81
C PRO A 346 0.30 8.33 12.22
N ASN A 347 1.23 9.27 12.41
CA ASN A 347 1.34 10.10 13.61
C ASN A 347 0.31 11.24 13.59
N LEU A 348 -0.97 10.89 13.76
CA LEU A 348 -2.09 11.83 13.61
C LEU A 348 -2.08 13.01 14.60
N PHE A 349 -1.34 12.88 15.68
CA PHE A 349 -1.32 13.84 16.80
C PHE A 349 0.02 14.54 16.98
N ALA A 350 0.97 14.32 16.08
CA ALA A 350 2.36 14.78 16.24
C ALA A 350 2.96 14.37 17.60
N THR A 351 2.63 13.16 18.08
CA THR A 351 3.14 12.60 19.33
C THR A 351 4.67 12.45 19.23
N PRO A 352 5.45 12.98 20.18
CA PRO A 352 6.89 12.75 20.21
C PRO A 352 7.27 11.28 20.42
N GLY A 353 8.33 10.82 19.74
CA GLY A 353 8.80 9.43 19.86
C GLY A 353 7.97 8.41 19.09
N PHE A 354 7.03 8.86 18.26
CA PHE A 354 6.26 7.99 17.38
C PHE A 354 7.20 7.24 16.40
N PRO A 355 6.93 5.95 16.10
CA PRO A 355 7.75 5.20 15.15
C PRO A 355 7.87 5.91 13.79
N SER A 356 9.04 5.79 13.14
CA SER A 356 9.23 6.34 11.79
C SER A 356 8.19 5.77 10.82
N GLN A 357 7.70 6.66 9.96
CA GLN A 357 6.51 6.48 9.14
C GLN A 357 6.87 6.11 7.70
N GLY A 358 6.08 5.26 7.05
CA GLY A 358 6.40 4.84 5.69
C GLY A 358 5.76 3.53 5.27
N LEU A 359 6.27 2.99 4.16
CA LEU A 359 5.92 1.67 3.64
C LEU A 359 7.18 0.80 3.56
N TRP A 360 7.03 -0.48 3.90
CA TRP A 360 8.08 -1.47 3.78
C TRP A 360 7.59 -2.67 2.98
N TRP A 361 8.48 -3.23 2.19
CA TRP A 361 8.28 -4.41 1.36
C TRP A 361 8.98 -5.62 1.99
N LEU A 362 8.28 -6.75 1.98
CA LEU A 362 8.81 -8.06 2.34
C LEU A 362 8.43 -9.09 1.28
N GLY A 363 9.31 -10.06 1.05
CA GLY A 363 9.05 -11.20 0.15
C GLY A 363 8.90 -12.52 0.91
N ALA A 364 8.10 -13.44 0.38
CA ALA A 364 7.98 -14.81 0.87
C ALA A 364 7.68 -15.81 -0.26
N ARG A 365 7.91 -17.11 0.00
CA ARG A 365 7.49 -18.20 -0.89
C ARG A 365 6.03 -18.61 -0.69
N LEU A 366 5.52 -18.43 0.52
CA LEU A 366 4.16 -18.82 0.94
C LEU A 366 3.48 -17.65 1.64
N PRO A 367 2.13 -17.52 1.58
CA PRO A 367 1.40 -16.45 2.23
C PRO A 367 1.17 -16.82 3.70
N SER A 368 2.26 -16.77 4.48
CA SER A 368 2.35 -17.37 5.82
C SER A 368 1.87 -16.45 6.95
N SER A 369 1.38 -17.06 8.03
CA SER A 369 1.18 -16.41 9.33
C SER A 369 2.50 -16.12 10.04
N GLU A 370 3.55 -16.88 9.75
CA GLU A 370 4.81 -16.85 10.49
C GLU A 370 5.72 -15.72 9.98
N ARG A 371 6.16 -14.83 10.88
CA ARG A 371 7.11 -13.76 10.57
C ARG A 371 8.35 -14.26 9.83
N THR A 372 8.86 -15.42 10.22
CA THR A 372 10.12 -16.01 9.73
C THR A 372 10.03 -16.53 8.30
N ALA A 373 8.81 -16.66 7.74
CA ALA A 373 8.62 -17.03 6.34
C ALA A 373 8.78 -15.83 5.38
N TRP A 374 8.71 -14.61 5.91
CA TRP A 374 8.94 -13.36 5.20
C TRP A 374 10.41 -12.94 5.32
N THR A 375 10.91 -12.15 4.37
CA THR A 375 12.29 -11.62 4.40
C THR A 375 12.62 -11.04 5.77
N THR A 376 13.81 -11.36 6.28
CA THR A 376 14.24 -10.95 7.62
C THR A 376 14.30 -9.44 7.74
N ASP A 377 14.85 -8.76 6.74
CA ASP A 377 15.00 -7.31 6.71
C ASP A 377 13.98 -6.70 5.72
N PRO A 378 12.93 -6.00 6.21
CA PRO A 378 11.99 -5.29 5.35
C PRO A 378 12.67 -4.13 4.63
N VAL A 379 12.43 -4.01 3.32
CA VAL A 379 12.98 -2.92 2.50
C VAL A 379 12.05 -1.72 2.58
N ARG A 380 12.53 -0.57 3.05
CA ARG A 380 11.73 0.65 3.05
C ARG A 380 11.56 1.15 1.61
N ILE A 381 10.31 1.22 1.16
CA ILE A 381 9.94 1.63 -0.21
C ILE A 381 9.31 3.03 -0.25
N LEU A 382 8.88 3.56 0.90
CA LEU A 382 8.44 4.95 1.04
C LEU A 382 8.88 5.50 2.40
N ASP A 383 9.56 6.65 2.38
CA ASP A 383 9.88 7.43 3.57
C ASP A 383 8.91 8.62 3.68
N ALA A 384 8.01 8.57 4.67
CA ALA A 384 7.06 9.65 4.89
C ALA A 384 7.72 10.89 5.54
N ASP A 385 8.78 10.71 6.33
CA ASP A 385 9.47 11.80 7.02
C ASP A 385 10.20 12.72 6.03
N GLN A 386 10.61 12.18 4.88
CA GLN A 386 11.21 12.90 3.74
C GLN A 386 10.23 13.08 2.57
N GLY A 387 8.93 12.83 2.80
CA GLY A 387 7.91 12.76 1.77
C GLY A 387 7.35 14.11 1.31
N GLN A 388 6.42 14.05 0.35
CA GLN A 388 5.63 15.21 -0.05
C GLN A 388 4.64 15.61 1.06
N PRO A 389 4.27 16.91 1.16
CA PRO A 389 3.48 17.45 2.28
C PRO A 389 2.16 16.72 2.59
N TRP A 390 1.54 16.06 1.61
CA TRP A 390 0.25 15.40 1.79
C TRP A 390 0.31 14.07 2.55
N TYR A 391 1.51 13.53 2.80
CA TYR A 391 1.71 12.29 3.57
C TYR A 391 2.82 12.35 4.63
N THR A 392 3.30 13.54 5.00
CA THR A 392 4.39 13.71 5.98
C THR A 392 4.04 13.35 7.42
N ALA A 393 2.75 13.22 7.77
CA ALA A 393 2.34 12.66 9.06
C ALA A 393 2.29 11.12 9.03
N GLY A 394 2.46 10.51 7.86
CA GLY A 394 2.51 9.07 7.67
C GLY A 394 1.54 8.55 6.61
N VAL A 395 1.64 7.25 6.38
CA VAL A 395 0.92 6.52 5.34
C VAL A 395 0.36 5.22 5.92
N PHE A 396 -0.76 4.77 5.37
CA PHE A 396 -1.49 3.59 5.84
C PHE A 396 -2.42 3.03 4.75
N GLY A 397 -3.12 1.95 5.07
CA GLY A 397 -4.05 1.27 4.19
C GLY A 397 -3.44 0.81 2.86
N PRO A 398 -2.24 0.19 2.81
CA PRO A 398 -1.64 -0.23 1.57
C PRO A 398 -2.51 -1.26 0.84
N CYS A 399 -2.52 -1.18 -0.49
CA CYS A 399 -2.97 -2.23 -1.39
C CYS A 399 -2.01 -2.31 -2.57
N ALA A 400 -1.43 -3.49 -2.80
CA ALA A 400 -0.39 -3.68 -3.79
C ALA A 400 -0.87 -4.57 -4.94
N ARG A 401 -0.62 -4.17 -6.18
CA ARG A 401 -0.97 -4.92 -7.40
C ARG A 401 0.15 -4.78 -8.43
N TYR A 402 0.48 -5.88 -9.10
CA TYR A 402 1.36 -5.82 -10.26
C TYR A 402 0.63 -5.19 -11.45
N GLY A 403 1.39 -4.52 -12.32
CA GLY A 403 0.88 -3.99 -13.58
C GLY A 403 0.24 -5.07 -14.45
N ASP A 404 -0.68 -4.63 -15.30
CA ASP A 404 -1.50 -5.48 -16.17
C ASP A 404 -1.12 -5.39 -17.65
N THR A 405 -0.11 -4.61 -18.00
CA THR A 405 0.39 -4.51 -19.37
C THR A 405 1.72 -5.24 -19.51
N GLU A 406 2.11 -5.58 -20.75
CA GLU A 406 3.44 -6.14 -21.00
C GLU A 406 4.59 -5.21 -20.56
N TYR A 407 4.34 -3.90 -20.53
CA TYR A 407 5.33 -2.88 -20.18
C TYR A 407 5.56 -2.77 -18.66
N ASP A 408 4.51 -2.96 -17.86
CA ASP A 408 4.53 -2.73 -16.41
C ASP A 408 4.19 -3.97 -15.56
N ARG A 409 4.10 -5.16 -16.15
CA ARG A 409 3.80 -6.43 -15.43
C ARG A 409 4.73 -6.73 -14.24
N ASP A 410 5.97 -6.25 -14.29
CA ASP A 410 6.98 -6.43 -13.25
C ASP A 410 7.07 -5.20 -12.31
N THR A 411 6.20 -4.20 -12.51
CA THR A 411 6.05 -3.04 -11.64
C THR A 411 4.99 -3.33 -10.58
N LEU A 412 5.35 -3.13 -9.32
CA LEU A 412 4.44 -3.18 -8.20
C LEU A 412 3.84 -1.79 -7.95
N TYR A 413 2.54 -1.65 -8.16
CA TYR A 413 1.78 -0.45 -7.79
C TYR A 413 1.23 -0.60 -6.38
N VAL A 414 1.62 0.31 -5.49
CA VAL A 414 1.17 0.37 -4.10
C VAL A 414 0.27 1.58 -3.92
N PHE A 415 -1.01 1.34 -3.73
CA PHE A 415 -2.01 2.34 -3.36
C PHE A 415 -2.04 2.50 -1.85
N PHE A 416 -2.15 3.72 -1.34
CA PHE A 416 -2.16 3.99 0.10
C PHE A 416 -2.88 5.30 0.41
N ALA A 417 -3.26 5.47 1.68
CA ALA A 417 -3.74 6.72 2.24
C ALA A 417 -2.57 7.49 2.88
N GLY A 418 -2.53 8.80 2.68
CA GLY A 418 -1.54 9.71 3.25
C GLY A 418 -2.17 10.75 4.17
N ALA A 419 -1.51 11.02 5.30
CA ALA A 419 -1.87 12.06 6.24
C ALA A 419 -0.89 13.23 6.16
N ALA A 420 -1.39 14.45 5.95
CA ALA A 420 -0.57 15.66 5.93
C ALA A 420 -0.10 16.06 7.34
N ASN A 421 1.03 16.76 7.47
CA ASN A 421 1.47 17.36 8.73
C ASN A 421 1.47 18.91 8.64
N PRO A 422 0.72 19.64 9.48
CA PRO A 422 -0.20 19.15 10.51
C PRO A 422 -1.43 18.47 9.90
N VAL A 423 -1.97 17.46 10.58
CA VAL A 423 -3.19 16.80 10.11
C VAL A 423 -4.38 17.76 10.34
N PRO A 424 -5.10 18.17 9.29
CA PRO A 424 -6.27 19.03 9.45
C PRO A 424 -7.38 18.29 10.23
N ARG A 425 -8.26 19.07 10.87
CA ARG A 425 -9.49 18.56 11.51
C ARG A 425 -10.73 19.03 10.75
N PRO A 426 -11.73 18.17 10.47
CA PRO A 426 -11.74 16.71 10.70
C PRO A 426 -10.60 16.02 9.96
N TYR A 427 -10.18 14.81 10.40
CA TYR A 427 -9.05 14.13 9.77
C TYR A 427 -9.29 13.97 8.27
N VAL A 428 -8.38 14.53 7.48
CA VAL A 428 -8.43 14.46 6.03
C VAL A 428 -7.25 13.64 5.54
N PHE A 429 -7.55 12.65 4.72
CA PHE A 429 -6.57 11.76 4.10
C PHE A 429 -6.72 11.82 2.60
N SER A 430 -5.58 11.77 1.90
CA SER A 430 -5.53 11.67 0.44
C SER A 430 -5.16 10.24 0.04
N ILE A 431 -5.65 9.79 -1.10
CA ILE A 431 -5.23 8.50 -1.68
C ILE A 431 -4.18 8.77 -2.74
N GLY A 432 -3.08 8.03 -2.71
CA GLY A 432 -2.05 8.06 -3.74
C GLY A 432 -1.57 6.68 -4.14
N ARG A 433 -0.68 6.66 -5.12
CA ARG A 433 -0.07 5.45 -5.68
C ARG A 433 1.43 5.64 -5.86
N LEU A 434 2.20 4.71 -5.32
CA LEU A 434 3.63 4.54 -5.56
C LEU A 434 3.84 3.43 -6.59
N ALA A 435 4.75 3.63 -7.54
CA ALA A 435 5.18 2.59 -8.48
C ALA A 435 6.59 2.13 -8.12
N ILE A 436 6.80 0.83 -8.03
CA ILE A 436 8.05 0.23 -7.57
C ILE A 436 8.50 -0.75 -8.64
N SER A 437 9.66 -0.51 -9.23
CA SER A 437 10.34 -1.57 -9.98
C SER A 437 10.82 -2.58 -8.96
N GLN A 438 10.47 -3.87 -9.09
CA GLN A 438 10.81 -4.90 -8.10
C GLN A 438 12.26 -4.73 -7.58
N PRO A 439 12.48 -4.66 -6.26
CA PRO A 439 13.82 -4.84 -5.71
C PRO A 439 14.25 -6.24 -6.11
N GLY A 440 15.29 -6.39 -6.92
CA GLY A 440 15.56 -7.68 -7.54
C GLY A 440 15.94 -8.77 -6.54
N GLU A 441 15.71 -10.01 -6.97
CA GLU A 441 15.75 -11.23 -6.15
C GLU A 441 17.10 -11.56 -5.52
#